data_AF-G2IE00-F1
#
_entry.id   AF-G2IE00-F1
#
_cell.length_a   1.000
_cell.length_b   1.000
_cell.length_c   1.000
_cell.angle_alpha   90.00
_cell.angle_beta   90.00
_cell.angle_gamma   90.00
#
_symmetry.space_group_name_H-M   'P 1'
#
loop_
_entity.id
_entity.type
_entity.pdbx_description
1 polymer ?
#
loop_
_entity_poly.entity_id
_entity_poly.type
_entity_poly.pdbx_seq_one_letter_code
_entity_poly.pdbx_strand_id
1 'polypeptide(L)'
;MKRFKYSLNKLLNMRLGLEKEASQKFTDISARIRVINDNIETLNELYKKNSFSTCTTRVDEIIKNNYAYFLENSILYNKKQKEKMSKEYDYRFEDYKKKKQNRTVLDKLKDKEYKEFLHAQDKEEQDFLDELSLNMYYKDLHKPEDYDEKDEKERGEYEFEDR
;
A
#
# COMPACT_ATOMS: atom_id res chain seq x y z
N MET A 1 6.47 -3.69 28.10
CA MET A 1 6.28 -4.15 26.71
C MET A 1 7.32 -3.50 25.80
N LYS A 2 8.14 -4.33 25.13
CA LYS A 2 9.09 -3.84 24.11
C LYS A 2 8.27 -3.31 22.91
N ARG A 3 8.73 -2.22 22.27
CA ARG A 3 8.08 -1.71 21.04
C ARG A 3 8.70 -2.38 19.82
N PHE A 4 7.88 -2.82 18.87
CA PHE A 4 8.37 -3.37 17.61
C PHE A 4 9.16 -2.32 16.82
N LYS A 5 10.37 -2.69 16.38
CA LYS A 5 11.24 -1.81 15.58
C LYS A 5 11.71 -2.56 14.35
N TYR A 6 11.09 -2.26 13.21
CA TYR A 6 11.49 -2.85 11.93
C TYR A 6 12.83 -2.27 11.47
N SER A 7 13.82 -3.14 11.27
CA SER A 7 15.20 -2.78 10.91
C SER A 7 15.26 -2.08 9.54
N LEU A 8 14.41 -2.48 8.60
CA LEU A 8 14.38 -1.97 7.23
C LEU A 8 13.37 -0.82 7.02
N ASN A 9 12.85 -0.19 8.08
CA ASN A 9 11.89 0.91 7.96
C ASN A 9 12.41 2.08 7.09
N LYS A 10 13.70 2.44 7.23
CA LYS A 10 14.31 3.51 6.43
C LYS A 10 14.34 3.16 4.94
N LEU A 11 14.66 1.91 4.63
CA LEU A 11 14.68 1.40 3.25
C LEU A 11 13.26 1.35 2.67
N LEU A 12 12.28 0.94 3.45
CA LEU A 12 10.87 0.92 3.05
C LEU A 12 10.37 2.33 2.70
N ASN A 13 10.66 3.33 3.55
CA ASN A 13 10.31 4.73 3.29
C ASN A 13 10.98 5.28 2.02
N MET A 14 12.25 4.94 1.80
CA MET A 14 12.95 5.30 0.56
C MET A 14 12.27 4.69 -0.67
N ARG A 15 11.88 3.42 -0.60
CA ARG A 15 11.20 2.71 -1.70
C ARG A 15 9.80 3.27 -1.98
N LEU A 16 9.07 3.68 -0.95
CA LEU A 16 7.80 4.41 -1.08
C LEU A 16 7.99 5.72 -1.84
N GLY A 17 9.04 6.48 -1.51
CA GLY A 17 9.38 7.71 -2.24
C GLY A 17 9.66 7.45 -3.72
N LEU A 18 10.47 6.43 -4.03
CA LEU A 18 10.82 6.05 -5.40
C LEU A 18 9.60 5.56 -6.20
N GLU A 19 8.70 4.79 -5.57
CA GLU A 19 7.43 4.37 -6.21
C GLU A 19 6.58 5.59 -6.55
N LYS A 20 6.43 6.53 -5.61
CA LYS A 20 5.65 7.75 -5.81
C LYS A 20 6.20 8.61 -6.95
N GLU A 21 7.52 8.78 -7.01
CA GLU A 21 8.19 9.50 -8.09
C GLU A 21 7.99 8.81 -9.46
N ALA A 22 8.09 7.48 -9.51
CA ALA A 22 7.86 6.73 -10.74
C ALA A 22 6.40 6.81 -11.19
N SER A 23 5.46 6.73 -10.24
CA SER A 23 4.03 6.90 -10.50
C SER A 23 3.74 8.28 -11.13
N GLN A 24 4.33 9.34 -10.57
CA GLN A 24 4.17 10.69 -11.11
C GLN A 24 4.70 10.81 -12.55
N LYS A 25 5.90 10.30 -12.82
CA LYS A 25 6.47 10.30 -14.19
C LYS A 25 5.59 9.52 -15.17
N PHE A 26 5.02 8.40 -14.73
CA PHE A 26 4.09 7.59 -15.52
C PHE A 26 2.79 8.35 -15.82
N THR A 27 2.20 9.02 -14.83
CA THR A 27 0.98 9.82 -15.04
C THR A 27 1.24 11.01 -15.95
N ASP A 28 2.40 11.66 -15.84
CA ASP A 28 2.77 12.81 -16.68
C ASP A 28 2.85 12.42 -18.16
N ILE A 29 3.46 11.27 -18.47
CA ILE A 29 3.51 10.78 -19.86
C ILE A 29 2.13 10.37 -20.36
N SER A 30 1.33 9.72 -19.51
CA SER A 30 -0.05 9.36 -19.85
C SER A 30 -0.86 10.60 -20.24
N ALA A 31 -0.73 11.69 -19.48
CA ALA A 31 -1.37 12.96 -19.77
C ALA A 31 -0.86 13.57 -21.08
N ARG A 32 0.44 13.53 -21.34
CA ARG A 32 1.02 14.02 -22.60
C ARG A 32 0.52 13.23 -23.82
N ILE A 33 0.44 11.91 -23.72
CA ILE A 33 -0.11 11.06 -24.80
C ILE A 33 -1.56 11.43 -25.09
N ARG A 34 -2.36 11.70 -24.05
CA ARG A 34 -3.75 12.15 -24.21
C ARG A 34 -3.82 13.46 -24.99
N VAL A 35 -3.04 14.47 -24.62
CA VAL A 35 -2.98 15.74 -25.35
C VAL A 35 -2.58 15.54 -26.81
N ILE A 36 -1.62 14.66 -27.09
CA ILE A 36 -1.23 14.35 -28.48
C ILE A 36 -2.38 13.67 -29.24
N ASN A 37 -3.15 12.78 -28.61
CA ASN A 37 -4.32 12.15 -29.23
C ASN A 37 -5.39 13.18 -29.57
N ASP A 38 -5.71 14.07 -28.62
CA ASP A 38 -6.69 15.14 -28.81
C ASP A 38 -6.24 16.08 -29.96
N ASN A 39 -4.95 16.38 -30.05
CA ASN A 39 -4.37 17.15 -31.16
C ASN A 39 -4.47 16.42 -32.51
N ILE A 40 -4.27 15.10 -32.54
CA ILE A 40 -4.42 14.32 -33.78
C ILE A 40 -5.89 14.30 -34.21
N GLU A 41 -6.82 14.15 -33.26
CA GLU A 41 -8.25 14.13 -33.54
C GLU A 41 -8.73 15.48 -34.09
N THR A 42 -8.38 16.58 -33.45
CA THR A 42 -8.69 17.95 -33.93
C THR A 42 -8.11 18.21 -35.32
N LEU A 43 -6.86 17.83 -35.59
CA LEU A 43 -6.27 17.96 -36.93
C LEU A 43 -6.99 17.10 -37.98
N ASN A 44 -7.41 15.88 -37.62
CA ASN A 44 -8.19 15.04 -38.53
C ASN A 44 -9.58 15.64 -38.83
N GLU A 45 -10.22 16.26 -37.85
CA GLU A 45 -11.48 16.97 -38.07
C GLU A 45 -11.30 18.18 -38.99
N LEU A 46 -10.24 18.98 -38.78
CA LEU A 46 -9.90 20.10 -39.66
C LEU A 46 -9.60 19.62 -41.09
N TYR A 47 -8.88 18.51 -41.22
CA TYR A 47 -8.60 17.90 -42.52
C TYR A 47 -9.88 17.48 -43.23
N LYS A 48 -10.78 16.76 -42.54
CA LYS A 48 -12.10 16.38 -43.08
C LYS A 48 -12.91 17.59 -43.51
N LYS A 49 -13.02 18.62 -42.65
CA LYS A 49 -13.73 19.87 -42.96
C LYS A 49 -13.15 20.55 -44.20
N ASN A 50 -11.82 20.55 -44.33
CA ASN A 50 -11.14 21.09 -45.49
C ASN A 50 -11.39 20.23 -46.75
N SER A 51 -11.43 18.91 -46.67
CA SER A 51 -11.71 18.05 -47.83
C SER A 51 -13.08 18.35 -48.46
N PHE A 52 -14.11 18.58 -47.64
CA PHE A 52 -15.49 18.85 -48.11
C PHE A 52 -15.77 20.31 -48.51
N SER A 53 -14.83 21.24 -48.35
CA SER A 53 -15.02 22.64 -48.74
C SER A 53 -15.01 22.80 -50.27
N THR A 54 -15.96 23.53 -50.84
CA THR A 54 -15.97 23.84 -52.28
C THR A 54 -15.07 25.05 -52.57
N CYS A 55 -14.24 24.97 -53.59
CA CYS A 55 -13.43 26.10 -54.05
C CYS A 55 -14.15 26.87 -55.15
N THR A 56 -14.12 28.21 -55.10
CA THR A 56 -14.73 29.09 -56.10
C THR A 56 -13.75 29.53 -57.18
N THR A 57 -12.46 29.65 -56.83
CA THR A 57 -11.40 30.07 -57.75
C THR A 57 -10.22 29.11 -57.74
N ARG A 58 -9.40 29.16 -58.79
CA ARG A 58 -8.16 28.38 -58.89
C ARG A 58 -7.11 28.76 -57.84
N VAL A 59 -7.16 30.00 -57.34
CA VAL A 59 -6.31 30.44 -56.21
C VAL A 59 -6.76 29.76 -54.92
N ASP A 60 -8.08 29.65 -54.69
CA ASP A 60 -8.64 28.96 -53.52
C ASP A 60 -8.23 27.47 -53.50
N GLU A 61 -8.19 26.81 -54.66
CA GLU A 61 -7.73 25.43 -54.79
C GLU A 61 -6.25 25.27 -54.37
N ILE A 62 -5.39 26.19 -54.77
CA ILE A 62 -3.96 26.16 -54.40
C ILE A 62 -3.79 26.35 -52.89
N ILE A 63 -4.48 27.33 -52.30
CA ILE A 63 -4.45 27.60 -50.86
C ILE A 63 -4.96 26.38 -50.09
N LYS A 64 -6.07 25.79 -50.54
CA LYS A 64 -6.65 24.58 -49.95
C LYS A 64 -5.69 23.41 -49.98
N ASN A 65 -5.04 23.15 -51.11
CA ASN A 65 -4.07 22.06 -51.26
C ASN A 65 -2.84 22.25 -50.36
N ASN A 66 -2.31 23.46 -50.29
CA ASN A 66 -1.20 23.78 -49.39
C ASN A 66 -1.60 23.59 -47.92
N TYR A 67 -2.80 24.01 -47.54
CA TYR A 67 -3.31 23.81 -46.19
C TYR A 67 -3.56 22.34 -45.86
N ALA A 68 -4.11 21.56 -46.81
CA ALA A 68 -4.28 20.11 -46.66
C ALA A 68 -2.94 19.40 -46.47
N TYR A 69 -1.91 19.77 -47.25
CA TYR A 69 -0.56 19.25 -47.12
C TYR A 69 0.07 19.62 -45.76
N PHE A 70 -0.15 20.83 -45.27
CA PHE A 70 0.27 21.24 -43.93
C PHE A 70 -0.40 20.41 -42.82
N LEU A 71 -1.71 20.18 -42.93
CA LEU A 71 -2.46 19.36 -41.98
C LEU A 71 -1.98 17.91 -41.98
N GLU A 72 -1.76 17.32 -43.15
CA GLU A 72 -1.26 15.95 -43.29
C GLU A 72 0.13 15.78 -42.65
N ASN A 73 1.04 16.71 -42.92
CA ASN A 73 2.37 16.73 -42.29
C ASN A 73 2.29 16.92 -40.77
N SER A 74 1.38 17.77 -40.29
CA SER A 74 1.16 18.00 -38.87
C SER A 74 0.61 16.75 -38.18
N ILE A 75 -0.32 16.03 -38.82
CA ILE A 75 -0.84 14.74 -38.34
C ILE A 75 0.28 13.71 -38.29
N LEU A 76 1.09 13.60 -39.35
CA LEU A 76 2.21 12.67 -39.42
C LEU A 76 3.25 12.95 -38.32
N TYR A 77 3.57 14.22 -38.10
CA TYR A 77 4.46 14.63 -37.03
C TYR A 77 3.93 14.22 -35.65
N ASN A 78 2.66 14.52 -35.34
CA ASN A 78 2.05 14.16 -34.06
C ASN A 78 1.96 12.64 -33.88
N LYS A 79 1.71 11.86 -34.95
CA LYS A 79 1.75 10.38 -34.91
C LYS A 79 3.14 9.87 -34.54
N LYS A 80 4.21 10.43 -35.13
CA LYS A 80 5.60 10.08 -34.77
C LYS A 80 5.93 10.44 -33.33
N GLN A 81 5.45 11.59 -32.84
CA GLN A 81 5.63 11.99 -31.44
C GLN A 81 4.88 11.07 -30.49
N LYS A 82 3.65 10.67 -30.83
CA LYS A 82 2.89 9.68 -30.08
C LYS A 82 3.64 8.36 -29.96
N GLU A 83 4.22 7.87 -31.05
CA GLU A 83 4.98 6.61 -31.04
C GLU A 83 6.20 6.69 -30.09
N LYS A 84 6.95 7.80 -30.13
CA LYS A 84 8.06 8.04 -29.19
C LYS A 84 7.59 8.05 -27.74
N MET A 85 6.50 8.77 -27.46
CA MET A 85 5.92 8.86 -26.12
C MET A 85 5.36 7.52 -25.65
N SER A 86 4.82 6.70 -26.55
CA SER A 86 4.35 5.35 -26.24
C SER A 86 5.50 4.43 -25.80
N LYS A 87 6.64 4.50 -26.49
CA LYS A 87 7.85 3.76 -26.08
C LYS A 87 8.34 4.22 -24.71
N GLU A 88 8.29 5.53 -24.44
CA GLU A 88 8.63 6.05 -23.12
C GLU A 88 7.61 5.62 -22.05
N TYR A 89 6.32 5.58 -22.38
CA TYR A 89 5.27 5.08 -21.50
C TYR A 89 5.53 3.65 -21.06
N ASP A 90 5.84 2.74 -22.00
CA ASP A 90 6.11 1.34 -21.69
C ASP A 90 7.32 1.19 -20.75
N TYR A 91 8.39 1.94 -21.02
CA TYR A 91 9.57 1.97 -20.16
C TYR A 91 9.24 2.43 -18.74
N ARG A 92 8.45 3.49 -18.60
CA ARG A 92 8.09 4.06 -17.29
C ARG A 92 7.09 3.21 -16.54
N PHE A 93 6.21 2.52 -17.26
CA PHE A 93 5.28 1.55 -16.69
C PHE A 93 6.05 0.38 -16.07
N GLU A 94 7.03 -0.19 -16.78
CA GLU A 94 7.85 -1.26 -16.25
C GLU A 94 8.74 -0.79 -15.07
N ASP A 95 9.28 0.43 -15.11
CA ASP A 95 9.99 1.03 -13.96
C ASP A 95 9.08 1.17 -12.73
N TYR A 96 7.87 1.70 -12.90
CA TYR A 96 6.88 1.82 -11.82
C TYR A 96 6.53 0.44 -11.25
N LYS A 97 6.26 -0.54 -12.12
CA LYS A 97 5.93 -1.92 -11.72
C LYS A 97 7.05 -2.56 -10.91
N LYS A 98 8.31 -2.42 -11.33
CA LYS A 98 9.48 -2.93 -10.61
C LYS A 98 9.62 -2.26 -9.23
N LYS A 99 9.43 -0.94 -9.15
CA LYS A 99 9.50 -0.19 -7.88
C LYS A 99 8.38 -0.58 -6.92
N LYS A 100 7.16 -0.76 -7.42
CA LYS A 100 6.01 -1.26 -6.65
C LYS A 100 6.25 -2.67 -6.11
N GLN A 101 6.81 -3.57 -6.94
CA GLN A 101 7.17 -4.92 -6.51
C GLN A 101 8.19 -4.88 -5.36
N ASN A 102 9.27 -4.10 -5.51
CA ASN A 102 10.29 -3.96 -4.46
C ASN A 102 9.72 -3.43 -3.14
N ARG A 103 8.82 -2.44 -3.19
CA ARG A 103 8.13 -1.92 -2.00
C ARG A 103 7.25 -2.99 -1.36
N THR A 104 6.48 -3.72 -2.17
CA THR A 104 5.58 -4.77 -1.70
C THR A 104 6.34 -5.93 -1.03
N VAL A 105 7.53 -6.28 -1.53
CA VAL A 105 8.38 -7.29 -0.89
C VAL A 105 8.82 -6.84 0.51
N LEU A 106 9.24 -5.58 0.66
CA LEU A 106 9.65 -5.05 1.96
C LEU A 106 8.49 -4.91 2.95
N ASP A 107 7.28 -4.60 2.49
CA ASP A 107 6.08 -4.62 3.32
C ASP A 107 5.79 -6.02 3.83
N LYS A 108 5.82 -7.03 2.95
CA LYS A 108 5.61 -8.43 3.34
C LYS A 108 6.64 -8.91 4.37
N LEU A 109 7.89 -8.48 4.23
CA LEU A 109 8.95 -8.79 5.21
C LEU A 109 8.65 -8.12 6.56
N LYS A 110 8.20 -6.87 6.56
CA LYS A 110 7.79 -6.16 7.78
C LYS A 110 6.63 -6.87 8.47
N ASP A 111 5.62 -7.29 7.73
CA ASP A 111 4.47 -8.01 8.27
C ASP A 111 4.87 -9.35 8.86
N LYS A 112 5.83 -10.04 8.24
CA LYS A 112 6.37 -11.30 8.75
C LYS A 112 7.14 -11.11 10.05
N GLU A 113 8.09 -10.17 10.08
CA GLU A 113 8.84 -9.84 11.31
C GLU A 113 7.92 -9.37 12.44
N TYR A 114 6.85 -8.63 12.10
CA TYR A 114 5.87 -8.20 13.09
C TYR A 114 5.09 -9.37 13.70
N LYS A 115 4.68 -10.34 12.88
CA LYS A 115 4.04 -11.57 13.36
C LYS A 115 4.96 -12.40 14.26
N GLU A 116 6.23 -12.53 13.88
CA GLU A 116 7.24 -13.22 14.70
C GLU A 116 7.46 -12.50 16.04
N PHE A 117 7.49 -11.17 16.02
CA PHE A 117 7.58 -10.36 17.24
C PHE A 117 6.38 -10.56 18.17
N LEU A 118 5.15 -10.56 17.64
CA LEU A 118 3.95 -10.82 18.43
C LEU A 118 3.98 -12.22 19.04
N HIS A 119 4.31 -13.24 18.26
CA HIS A 119 4.40 -14.62 18.76
C HIS A 119 5.47 -14.76 19.85
N ALA A 120 6.60 -14.05 19.74
CA ALA A 120 7.62 -14.05 20.78
C ALA A 120 7.13 -13.37 22.06
N GLN A 121 6.39 -12.26 21.94
CA GLN A 121 5.81 -11.57 23.08
C GLN A 121 4.74 -12.42 23.77
N ASP A 122 3.83 -13.03 23.01
CA ASP A 122 2.80 -13.92 23.54
C ASP A 122 3.42 -15.10 24.30
N LYS A 123 4.53 -15.64 23.77
CA LYS A 123 5.28 -16.70 24.45
C LYS A 123 5.95 -16.21 25.74
N GLU A 124 6.62 -15.06 25.73
CA GLU A 124 7.19 -14.45 26.95
C GLU A 124 6.10 -14.20 28.00
N GLU A 125 4.91 -13.75 27.59
CA GLU A 125 3.77 -13.51 28.48
C GLU A 125 3.19 -14.82 29.04
N GLN A 126 3.09 -15.87 28.23
CA GLN A 126 2.64 -17.19 28.67
C GLN A 126 3.63 -17.82 29.66
N ASP A 127 4.93 -17.80 29.34
CA ASP A 127 5.98 -18.33 30.23
C ASP A 127 5.95 -17.60 31.59
N PHE A 128 5.74 -16.28 31.58
CA PHE A 128 5.59 -15.49 32.82
C PHE A 128 4.32 -15.84 33.61
N LEU A 129 3.18 -16.05 32.94
CA LEU A 129 1.94 -16.47 33.60
C LEU A 129 2.06 -17.86 34.21
N ASP A 130 2.72 -18.78 33.51
CA ASP A 130 2.98 -20.14 33.99
C ASP A 130 3.89 -20.10 35.23
N GLU A 131 4.99 -19.34 35.19
CA GLU A 131 5.87 -19.12 36.35
C GLU A 131 5.12 -18.49 37.53
N LEU A 132 4.27 -17.49 37.27
CA LEU A 132 3.47 -16.84 38.30
C LEU A 132 2.48 -17.83 38.93
N SER A 133 1.79 -18.62 38.12
CA SER A 133 0.83 -19.63 38.58
C SER A 133 1.51 -20.71 39.43
N LEU A 134 2.69 -21.18 39.01
CA LEU A 134 3.50 -22.16 39.73
C LEU A 134 3.93 -21.59 41.09
N ASN A 135 4.42 -20.34 41.11
CA ASN A 135 4.81 -19.66 42.35
C ASN A 135 3.63 -19.45 43.31
N MET A 136 2.43 -19.13 42.79
CA MET A 136 1.22 -19.04 43.61
C MET A 136 0.84 -20.40 44.20
N TYR A 137 0.86 -21.45 43.37
CA TYR A 137 0.59 -22.82 43.81
C TYR A 137 1.54 -23.27 44.92
N TYR A 138 2.85 -23.07 44.77
CA TYR A 138 3.82 -23.41 45.82
C TYR A 138 3.63 -22.60 47.10
N LYS A 139 3.19 -21.33 47.01
CA LYS A 139 2.85 -20.53 48.19
C LYS A 139 1.61 -21.05 48.92
N ASP A 140 0.60 -21.50 48.20
CA ASP A 140 -0.60 -22.08 48.81
C ASP A 140 -0.33 -23.47 49.40
N LEU A 141 0.57 -24.27 48.79
CA LEU A 141 0.99 -25.57 49.33
C LEU A 141 1.86 -25.45 50.61
N HIS A 142 2.60 -24.35 50.74
CA HIS A 142 3.43 -24.03 51.91
C HIS A 142 2.74 -23.14 52.94
N LYS A 143 1.43 -22.89 52.82
CA LYS A 143 0.67 -22.39 53.97
C LYS A 143 0.72 -23.47 55.05
N PRO A 144 1.26 -23.17 56.24
CA PRO A 144 1.09 -24.08 57.37
C PRO A 144 -0.42 -24.30 57.57
N GLU A 145 -0.82 -25.55 57.69
CA GLU A 145 -2.09 -25.91 58.31
C GLU A 145 -2.02 -25.42 59.75
N ASP A 146 -2.32 -24.14 59.97
CA ASP A 146 -2.71 -23.66 61.28
C ASP A 146 -4.06 -24.31 61.57
N TYR A 147 -3.96 -25.40 62.34
CA TYR A 147 -5.02 -26.19 62.92
C TYR A 147 -6.24 -25.34 63.30
N ASP A 148 -7.41 -25.87 62.93
CA ASP A 148 -8.72 -25.49 63.44
C ASP A 148 -8.77 -25.62 64.98
N GLU A 149 -8.28 -24.62 65.72
CA GLU A 149 -8.58 -24.44 67.15
C GLU A 149 -9.77 -23.48 67.35
N LYS A 150 -10.86 -23.67 66.60
CA LYS A 150 -12.10 -22.89 66.81
C LYS A 150 -13.41 -23.67 66.88
N ASP A 151 -13.39 -25.01 66.87
CA ASP A 151 -14.65 -25.79 66.90
C ASP A 151 -14.87 -26.64 68.17
N GLU A 152 -13.99 -26.59 69.18
CA GLU A 152 -14.17 -27.34 70.44
C GLU A 152 -14.74 -26.54 71.63
N LYS A 153 -15.11 -25.26 71.46
CA LYS A 153 -15.66 -24.45 72.57
C LYS A 153 -17.18 -24.29 72.63
N GLU A 154 -17.94 -24.89 71.72
CA GLU A 154 -19.42 -24.81 71.75
C GLU A 154 -20.15 -26.13 72.02
N ARG A 155 -19.45 -27.22 72.34
CA ARG A 155 -20.08 -28.50 72.71
C ARG A 155 -19.56 -29.03 74.04
N GLY A 156 -20.06 -28.49 75.14
CA GLY A 156 -19.86 -29.13 76.43
C GLY A 156 -20.09 -28.23 77.63
N GLU A 157 -21.29 -27.67 77.77
CA GLU A 157 -21.82 -27.22 79.07
C GLU A 157 -23.35 -27.09 78.96
N TYR A 158 -24.02 -28.22 78.78
CA TYR A 158 -25.40 -28.44 79.22
C TYR A 158 -25.37 -29.66 80.12
N GLU A 159 -24.96 -29.47 81.38
CA GLU A 159 -25.23 -30.43 82.45
C GLU A 159 -26.46 -29.98 83.24
N PHE A 160 -27.39 -30.92 83.33
CA PHE A 160 -28.63 -30.94 84.07
C PHE A 160 -28.50 -30.44 85.52
N GLU A 161 -29.38 -29.52 85.91
CA GLU A 161 -29.74 -29.30 87.32
C GLU A 161 -30.67 -30.44 87.78
N ASP A 162 -30.23 -31.24 88.75
CA ASP A 162 -31.11 -32.07 89.58
C ASP A 162 -31.08 -31.52 91.02
N ARG A 163 -32.17 -30.84 91.42
CA ARG A 163 -32.86 -30.96 92.72
C ARG A 163 -34.06 -30.02 92.87
#